data_AF-A0A7Y1UTD4-F1
#
_entry.id   AF-A0A7Y1UTD4-F1
#
_cell.length_a   1.000
_cell.length_b   1.000
_cell.length_c   1.000
_cell.angle_alpha   90.00
_cell.angle_beta   90.00
_cell.angle_gamma   90.00
#
_symmetry.space_group_name_H-M   'P 1'
#
loop_
_entity.id
_entity.type
_entity.pdbx_description
1 polymer ?
#
loop_
_entity_poly.entity_id
_entity_poly.type
_entity_poly.pdbx_seq_one_letter_code
_entity_poly.pdbx_strand_id
1 'polypeptide(L)'
;MLDSSYLGLTNVGDVSQAVIRAAINGELDDVEYATDPIFGFAAPTECPEVPSELLDPRSTWTDPAAYDARAKELAGLFSENFQEFAAQAGEEIVAAGPVAG
;
A
#
# COMPACT_ATOMS: atom_id res chain seq x y z
N MET A 1 -11.60 9.93 23.07
CA MET A 1 -10.97 9.27 24.23
C MET A 1 -10.72 7.85 23.77
N LEU A 2 -9.50 7.58 23.29
CA LEU A 2 -9.12 6.27 22.76
C LEU A 2 -8.71 5.38 23.94
N ASP A 3 -9.22 4.15 24.00
CA ASP A 3 -9.05 3.29 25.15
C ASP A 3 -7.67 2.60 25.19
N SER A 4 -7.32 2.11 26.37
CA SER A 4 -6.03 1.54 26.73
C SER A 4 -5.68 0.23 26.02
N SER A 5 -6.56 -0.33 25.17
CA SER A 5 -6.26 -1.55 24.40
C SER A 5 -5.46 -1.28 23.12
N TYR A 6 -5.38 -0.02 22.66
CA TYR A 6 -4.55 0.41 21.52
C TYR A 6 -3.07 0.65 21.88
N LEU A 7 -2.66 0.52 23.15
CA LEU A 7 -1.32 0.88 23.65
C LEU A 7 -0.19 -0.10 23.28
N GLY A 8 -0.46 -1.14 22.46
CA GLY A 8 0.54 -2.14 22.08
C GLY A 8 1.23 -1.92 20.73
N LEU A 9 0.67 -1.10 19.82
CA LEU A 9 1.12 -1.00 18.42
C LEU A 9 1.22 0.44 17.91
N THR A 10 1.46 1.43 18.79
CA THR A 10 1.48 2.85 18.40
C THR A 10 2.75 3.30 17.68
N ASN A 11 3.70 2.40 17.39
CA ASN A 11 4.89 2.74 16.61
C ASN A 11 4.82 2.09 15.22
N VAL A 12 5.04 2.89 14.16
CA VAL A 12 5.20 2.41 12.78
C VAL A 12 6.22 1.26 12.69
N GLY A 13 7.22 1.29 13.57
CA GLY A 13 8.21 0.21 13.70
C GLY A 13 7.61 -1.16 14.04
N ASP A 14 6.55 -1.20 14.85
CA ASP A 14 5.92 -2.46 15.28
C ASP A 14 4.98 -2.99 14.18
N VAL A 15 4.22 -2.11 13.54
CA VAL A 15 3.34 -2.48 12.40
C VAL A 15 4.17 -3.00 11.22
N SER A 16 5.25 -2.31 10.86
CA SER A 16 6.15 -2.76 9.80
C SER A 16 6.75 -4.14 10.09
N GLN A 17 7.15 -4.38 11.34
CA GLN A 17 7.70 -5.67 11.76
C GLN A 17 6.66 -6.79 11.73
N ALA A 18 5.41 -6.51 12.13
CA ALA A 18 4.32 -7.49 12.08
C ALA A 18 4.04 -7.92 10.64
N VAL A 19 3.91 -6.97 9.70
CA VAL A 19 3.71 -7.28 8.27
C VAL A 19 4.87 -8.12 7.71
N ILE A 20 6.11 -7.76 8.05
CA ILE A 20 7.29 -8.53 7.61
C ILE A 20 7.29 -9.94 8.17
N ARG A 21 6.96 -10.12 9.45
CA ARG A 21 6.88 -11.45 10.07
C ARG A 21 5.79 -12.30 9.43
N ALA A 22 4.61 -11.72 9.20
CA ALA A 22 3.51 -12.41 8.54
C ALA A 22 3.89 -12.89 7.13
N ALA A 23 4.53 -12.03 6.34
CA ALA A 23 5.04 -12.40 5.02
C ALA A 23 6.08 -13.52 5.08
N ILE A 24 7.04 -13.46 6.01
CA ILE A 24 8.10 -14.49 6.16
C ILE A 24 7.52 -15.83 6.62
N ASN A 25 6.50 -15.81 7.48
CA ASN A 25 5.88 -17.01 8.02
C ASN A 25 4.84 -17.64 7.07
N GLY A 26 4.57 -17.03 5.91
CA GLY A 26 3.53 -17.48 4.97
C GLY A 26 2.10 -17.16 5.44
N GLU A 27 1.93 -16.32 6.45
CA GLU A 27 0.62 -15.96 7.01
C GLU A 27 -0.19 -15.05 6.07
N LEU A 28 0.43 -14.54 5.00
CA LEU A 28 -0.23 -13.77 3.96
C LEU A 28 -0.50 -14.59 2.69
N ASP A 29 -0.12 -15.87 2.63
CA ASP A 29 -0.24 -16.66 1.39
C ASP A 29 -1.71 -16.98 1.03
N ASP A 30 -2.58 -17.10 2.03
CA ASP A 30 -3.98 -17.53 1.90
C ASP A 30 -5.00 -16.45 2.32
N VAL A 31 -4.59 -15.18 2.43
CA VAL A 31 -5.50 -14.07 2.76
C VAL A 31 -6.15 -13.46 1.52
N GLU A 32 -7.23 -12.70 1.70
CA GLU A 32 -7.82 -11.93 0.63
C GLU A 32 -6.94 -10.71 0.29
N TYR A 33 -6.86 -10.38 -1.00
CA TYR A 33 -6.12 -9.24 -1.51
C TYR A 33 -7.04 -8.32 -2.30
N ALA A 34 -6.88 -7.02 -2.08
CA ALA A 34 -7.50 -5.97 -2.89
C ALA A 34 -6.46 -5.37 -3.84
N THR A 35 -6.84 -5.16 -5.10
CA THR A 35 -5.99 -4.44 -6.06
C THR A 35 -6.10 -2.95 -5.82
N ASP A 36 -4.95 -2.28 -5.66
CA ASP A 36 -4.90 -0.82 -5.59
C ASP A 36 -5.33 -0.22 -6.94
N PRO A 37 -6.32 0.68 -6.98
CA PRO A 37 -6.89 1.20 -8.23
C PRO A 37 -5.96 2.17 -8.98
N ILE A 38 -4.91 2.69 -8.32
CA ILE A 38 -3.99 3.69 -8.87
C ILE A 38 -2.67 3.03 -9.27
N PHE A 39 -2.13 2.15 -8.44
CA PHE A 39 -0.83 1.52 -8.61
C PHE A 39 -0.90 0.06 -9.09
N GLY A 40 -2.07 -0.59 -9.02
CA GLY A 40 -2.29 -1.93 -9.58
C GLY A 40 -1.67 -3.09 -8.80
N PHE A 41 -0.98 -2.84 -7.68
CA PHE A 41 -0.47 -3.91 -6.82
C PHE A 41 -1.59 -4.54 -5.97
N ALA A 42 -1.35 -5.77 -5.52
CA ALA A 42 -2.22 -6.47 -4.59
C ALA A 42 -1.83 -6.11 -3.14
N ALA A 43 -2.75 -5.56 -2.36
CA ALA A 43 -2.59 -5.32 -0.93
C ALA A 43 -3.44 -6.31 -0.13
N PRO A 44 -2.90 -6.97 0.91
CA PRO A 44 -3.68 -7.88 1.73
C PRO A 44 -4.75 -7.10 2.51
N THR A 45 -5.96 -7.64 2.59
CA THR A 45 -7.06 -7.02 3.35
C THR A 45 -6.96 -7.26 4.84
N GLU A 46 -6.17 -8.26 5.24
CA GLU A 46 -5.90 -8.61 6.62
C GLU A 46 -4.44 -9.04 6.83
N CYS A 47 -3.92 -8.79 8.03
CA CYS A 47 -2.59 -9.22 8.46
C CYS A 47 -2.66 -9.47 9.97
N PRO A 48 -2.14 -10.60 10.48
CA PRO A 48 -2.08 -10.86 11.91
C PRO A 48 -1.41 -9.71 12.66
N GLU A 49 -1.96 -9.38 13.83
CA GLU A 49 -1.45 -8.32 14.71
C GLU A 49 -1.43 -6.91 14.10
N VAL A 50 -2.04 -6.69 12.94
CA VAL A 50 -2.15 -5.38 12.29
C VAL A 50 -3.62 -4.99 12.14
N PRO A 51 -4.06 -3.84 12.68
CA PRO A 51 -5.39 -3.32 12.44
C PRO A 51 -5.65 -3.15 10.93
N SER A 52 -6.76 -3.69 10.43
CA SER A 52 -7.09 -3.68 8.99
C SER A 52 -7.22 -2.26 8.42
N GLU A 53 -7.60 -1.29 9.24
CA GLU A 53 -7.64 0.14 8.88
C GLU A 53 -6.26 0.71 8.49
N LEU A 54 -5.16 0.10 8.94
CA LEU A 54 -3.80 0.51 8.55
C LEU A 54 -3.33 -0.14 7.24
N LEU A 55 -4.02 -1.18 6.78
CA LEU A 55 -3.71 -1.88 5.53
C LEU A 55 -4.32 -1.16 4.32
N ASP A 56 -5.42 -0.41 4.53
CA ASP A 56 -5.98 0.50 3.54
C ASP A 56 -5.54 1.96 3.84
N PRO A 57 -4.49 2.47 3.20
CA PRO A 57 -4.01 3.83 3.44
C PRO A 57 -5.06 4.89 3.14
N ARG A 58 -6.01 4.63 2.22
CA ARG A 58 -7.09 5.56 1.90
C ARG A 58 -8.03 5.76 3.09
N SER A 59 -8.27 4.70 3.87
CA SER A 59 -9.11 4.75 5.07
C SER A 59 -8.47 5.55 6.23
N THR A 60 -7.14 5.73 6.21
CA THR A 60 -6.41 6.50 7.23
C THR A 60 -6.52 8.02 7.04
N TRP A 61 -7.02 8.48 5.90
CA TRP A 61 -7.20 9.90 5.60
C TRP A 61 -8.60 10.37 5.99
N THR A 62 -8.69 11.51 6.67
CA THR A 62 -9.97 12.14 7.01
C THR A 62 -10.79 12.50 5.77
N ASP A 63 -10.12 12.86 4.68
CA ASP A 63 -10.74 13.15 3.38
C ASP A 63 -10.21 12.16 2.33
N PRO A 64 -10.99 11.14 1.97
CA PRO A 64 -10.61 10.17 0.95
C PRO A 64 -10.40 10.80 -0.44
N ALA A 65 -11.10 11.89 -0.77
CA ALA A 65 -10.89 12.56 -2.05
C ALA A 65 -9.54 13.29 -2.10
N ALA A 66 -9.07 13.82 -0.96
CA ALA A 66 -7.73 14.38 -0.85
C ALA A 66 -6.65 13.30 -0.99
N TYR A 67 -6.88 12.10 -0.43
CA TYR A 67 -6.01 10.94 -0.69
C TYR A 67 -5.98 10.61 -2.18
N ASP A 68 -7.14 10.46 -2.81
CA ASP A 68 -7.24 10.08 -4.23
C ASP A 68 -6.50 11.11 -5.14
N ALA A 69 -6.59 12.40 -4.81
CA ALA A 69 -5.85 13.45 -5.53
C ALA A 69 -4.33 13.32 -5.35
N ARG A 70 -3.85 13.04 -4.14
CA ARG A 70 -2.42 12.89 -3.84
C ARG A 70 -1.83 11.61 -4.41
N ALA A 71 -2.58 10.51 -4.37
CA ALA A 71 -2.15 9.25 -4.96
C ALA A 71 -2.00 9.37 -6.49
N LYS A 72 -2.92 10.08 -7.17
CA LYS A 72 -2.79 10.40 -8.61
C LYS A 72 -1.61 11.31 -8.92
N GLU A 73 -1.39 12.35 -8.11
CA GLU A 73 -0.21 13.22 -8.25
C GLU A 73 1.08 12.38 -8.14
N LEU A 74 1.16 11.49 -7.15
CA LEU A 74 2.29 10.58 -6.98
C LEU A 74 2.46 9.63 -8.18
N ALA A 75 1.38 9.05 -8.69
CA ALA A 75 1.40 8.21 -9.89
C ALA A 75 1.95 8.96 -11.13
N GLY A 76 1.58 10.23 -11.29
CA GLY A 76 2.12 11.12 -12.32
C GLY A 76 3.63 11.32 -12.16
N LEU A 77 4.11 11.59 -10.94
CA LEU A 77 5.54 11.75 -10.65
C LEU A 77 6.35 10.46 -10.93
N PHE A 78 5.80 9.28 -10.60
CA PHE A 78 6.41 8.01 -10.97
C PHE A 78 6.52 7.85 -12.48
N SER A 79 5.44 8.17 -13.20
CA SER A 79 5.39 8.07 -14.66
C SER A 79 6.37 9.03 -15.34
N GLU A 80 6.48 10.26 -14.86
CA GLU A 80 7.45 11.25 -15.35
C GLU A 80 8.89 10.79 -15.11
N ASN A 81 9.21 10.39 -13.87
CA ASN A 81 10.55 9.91 -13.53
C ASN A 81 10.95 8.66 -14.33
N PHE A 82 9.99 7.81 -14.69
CA PHE A 82 10.26 6.57 -15.43
C PHE A 82 10.58 6.80 -16.92
N GLN A 83 10.25 7.97 -17.49
CA GLN A 83 10.47 8.26 -18.92
C GLN A 83 11.93 8.07 -19.35
N GLU A 84 12.89 8.38 -18.48
CA GLU A 84 14.32 8.24 -18.74
C GLU A 84 14.76 6.77 -18.89
N PHE A 85 14.00 5.84 -18.30
CA PHE A 85 14.30 4.42 -18.27
C PHE A 85 13.42 3.59 -19.23
N ALA A 86 12.32 4.17 -19.72
CA ALA A 86 11.33 3.48 -20.53
C ALA A 86 11.91 2.79 -21.79
N ALA A 87 12.93 3.38 -22.42
CA ALA A 87 13.58 2.79 -23.59
C ALA A 87 14.46 1.56 -23.29
N GLN A 88 14.83 1.37 -22.02
CA GLN A 88 15.65 0.24 -21.55
C GLN A 88 14.82 -0.81 -20.81
N ALA A 89 13.58 -0.48 -20.49
CA ALA A 89 12.65 -1.36 -19.80
C ALA A 89 11.96 -2.33 -20.77
N GLY A 90 11.75 -3.57 -20.33
CA GLY A 90 10.87 -4.50 -21.03
C GLY A 90 9.41 -4.05 -20.98
N GLU A 91 8.61 -4.52 -21.94
CA GLU A 91 7.17 -4.20 -22.02
C GLU A 91 6.43 -4.54 -20.72
N GLU A 92 6.84 -5.62 -20.05
CA GLU A 92 6.29 -6.05 -18.76
C GLU A 92 6.53 -5.04 -17.63
N ILE A 93 7.68 -4.36 -17.63
CA ILE A 93 8.01 -3.36 -16.61
C ILE A 93 7.23 -2.07 -16.89
N VAL A 94 7.12 -1.68 -18.17
CA VAL A 94 6.31 -0.53 -18.57
C VAL A 94 4.84 -0.75 -18.20
N ALA A 95 4.32 -1.95 -18.42
CA ALA A 95 2.93 -2.30 -18.10
C ALA A 95 2.64 -2.41 -16.60
N ALA A 96 3.66 -2.57 -15.75
CA ALA A 96 3.53 -2.64 -14.29
C ALA A 96 3.53 -1.26 -13.60
N GLY A 97 3.61 -0.17 -14.37
CA GLY A 97 3.52 1.19 -13.84
C GLY A 97 2.11 1.53 -13.29
N PRO A 98 1.96 2.70 -12.64
CA PRO A 98 0.66 3.16 -12.15
C PRO A 98 -0.40 3.21 -13.27
N VAL A 99 -1.61 2.76 -12.96
CA VAL A 99 -2.75 2.63 -13.88
C VAL A 99 -3.50 3.96 -14.04
N ALA A 100 -3.45 4.83 -13.03
CA ALA A 100 -4.14 6.12 -13.03
C ALA A 100 -3.18 7.26 -12.63
N GLY A 101 -2.54 7.87 -13.63
CA GLY A 101 -1.75 9.10 -13.54
C GLY A 101 -2.31 10.19 -14.44
#